data_AF-A0A2A4TB38-F1
#
_entry.id   AF-A0A2A4TB38-F1
#
_cell.length_a   1.000
_cell.length_b   1.000
_cell.length_c   1.000
_cell.angle_alpha   90.00
_cell.angle_beta   90.00
_cell.angle_gamma   90.00
#
_symmetry.space_group_name_H-M   'P 1'
#
loop_
_entity.id
_entity.type
_entity.pdbx_description
1 polymer ?
#
loop_
_entity_poly.entity_id
_entity_poly.type
_entity_poly.pdbx_seq_one_letter_code
_entity_poly.pdbx_strand_id
1 'polypeptide(L)'
;MDDNGIALNVKYLNKLSKEYHTELDKIRKRIYKHAEGEFNINSPKQLGEILFDKLELTPKNQKRTSTGQRSTKESELDKLRGEHPIIEDVFAYRELQKLLSTYIDTLPTLVGKDGRLHAQFLQAGTTTGRMASQEPNLQNIPVKTEHGRKIRNAFVAEKGNVLVALDYSQIELRVAAILSKDKKLLSVFREGGDIHAAVASQVFDTEEVTKDMRRQAKVINFGILYGMGVNALRANLGGETTQKEARDFYDTYFKKYAELAKWIDLTKADASRLGYTKTMFGRRRYFEGMKSHMSHIRAAAERMAINAPIQGTQADIVKIAMVRIHKYLSDNKLLKEVRLVLQVHDELVYEISEKKAEEVTVEIKKIMESVLSKEQALDVPILVDVMKGKNWGEMKE
;
A
#
# COMPACT_ATOMS: atom_id res chain seq x y z
N MET A 1 17.04 5.45 13.49
CA MET A 1 16.48 4.41 12.60
C MET A 1 17.55 3.99 11.62
N ASP A 2 18.04 4.95 10.83
CA ASP A 2 19.12 4.80 9.86
C ASP A 2 20.35 4.09 10.49
N ASP A 3 20.83 4.58 11.64
CA ASP A 3 21.96 3.95 12.37
C ASP A 3 21.62 2.58 12.97
N ASN A 4 20.36 2.31 13.31
CA ASN A 4 19.98 1.03 13.91
C ASN A 4 20.02 -0.08 12.87
N GLY A 5 19.56 0.20 11.64
CA GLY A 5 19.37 -0.79 10.58
C GLY A 5 18.44 -1.95 10.96
N ILE A 6 18.26 -2.90 10.06
CA ILE A 6 17.56 -4.17 10.30
C ILE A 6 18.44 -5.35 9.89
N ALA A 7 18.53 -6.38 10.74
CA ALA A 7 19.37 -7.55 10.43
C ALA A 7 18.80 -8.37 9.27
N LEU A 8 19.69 -8.84 8.40
CA LEU A 8 19.32 -9.60 7.21
C LEU A 8 19.98 -10.99 7.22
N ASN A 9 19.18 -12.03 7.06
CA ASN A 9 19.65 -13.40 6.88
C ASN A 9 20.12 -13.62 5.43
N VAL A 10 21.36 -13.23 5.14
CA VAL A 10 22.01 -13.38 3.83
C VAL A 10 22.03 -14.82 3.35
N LYS A 11 22.26 -15.78 4.25
CA LYS A 11 22.28 -17.22 3.89
C LYS A 11 20.92 -17.69 3.38
N TYR A 12 19.84 -17.22 3.99
CA TYR A 12 18.48 -17.51 3.54
C TYR A 12 18.21 -16.92 2.16
N LEU A 13 18.56 -15.65 1.91
CA LEU A 13 18.39 -15.04 0.58
C LEU A 13 19.23 -15.73 -0.50
N ASN A 14 20.46 -16.14 -0.20
CA ASN A 14 21.28 -16.88 -1.15
C ASN A 14 20.70 -18.26 -1.51
N LYS A 15 20.01 -18.92 -0.56
CA LYS A 15 19.26 -20.15 -0.84
C LYS A 15 18.05 -19.86 -1.73
N LEU A 16 17.30 -18.81 -1.39
CA LEU A 16 16.11 -18.39 -2.15
C LEU A 16 16.47 -17.96 -3.59
N SER A 17 17.60 -17.28 -3.77
CA SER A 17 18.16 -16.89 -5.07
C SER A 17 18.32 -18.11 -5.99
N LYS A 18 18.96 -19.18 -5.50
CA LYS A 18 19.15 -20.42 -6.27
C LYS A 18 17.83 -21.08 -6.66
N GLU A 19 16.87 -21.13 -5.73
CA GLU A 19 15.54 -21.68 -5.96
C GLU A 19 14.82 -20.88 -7.06
N TYR A 20 14.82 -19.56 -6.97
CA TYR A 20 14.06 -18.70 -7.87
C TYR A 20 14.71 -18.56 -9.24
N HIS A 21 16.04 -18.58 -9.34
CA HIS A 21 16.73 -18.67 -10.64
C HIS A 21 16.38 -19.99 -11.34
N THR A 22 16.33 -21.11 -10.61
CA THR A 22 15.94 -22.40 -11.17
C THR A 22 14.48 -22.40 -11.67
N GLU A 23 13.57 -21.79 -10.92
CA GLU A 23 12.16 -21.64 -11.33
C GLU A 23 12.02 -20.70 -12.54
N LEU A 24 12.70 -19.56 -12.50
CA LEU A 24 12.73 -18.57 -13.59
C LEU A 24 13.24 -19.19 -14.90
N ASP A 25 14.29 -20.01 -14.84
CA ASP A 25 14.83 -20.71 -16.02
C ASP A 25 13.83 -21.73 -16.60
N LYS A 26 13.03 -22.40 -15.76
CA LYS A 26 11.94 -23.27 -16.23
C LYS A 26 10.87 -22.46 -16.94
N ILE A 27 10.45 -21.31 -16.39
CA ILE A 27 9.47 -20.42 -17.02
C ILE A 27 10.03 -19.88 -18.35
N ARG A 28 11.29 -19.45 -18.37
CA ARG A 28 11.98 -18.96 -19.58
C ARG A 28 11.93 -19.99 -20.71
N LYS A 29 12.23 -21.25 -20.41
CA LYS A 29 12.17 -22.34 -21.40
C LYS A 29 10.76 -22.57 -21.95
N ARG A 30 9.71 -22.42 -21.14
CA ARG A 30 8.33 -22.49 -21.61
C ARG A 30 7.97 -21.31 -22.51
N ILE A 31 8.38 -20.10 -22.14
CA ILE A 31 8.19 -18.91 -22.99
C ILE A 31 8.88 -19.10 -24.34
N TYR A 32 10.13 -19.58 -24.38
CA TYR A 32 10.84 -19.84 -25.64
C TYR A 32 10.18 -20.94 -26.48
N LYS A 33 9.62 -21.96 -25.84
CA LYS A 33 8.82 -22.98 -26.53
C LYS A 33 7.57 -22.38 -27.18
N HIS A 34 6.83 -21.54 -26.45
CA HIS A 34 5.65 -20.85 -26.97
C HIS A 34 5.99 -19.83 -28.05
N ALA A 35 7.13 -19.16 -27.94
CA ALA A 35 7.61 -18.18 -28.90
C ALA A 35 8.33 -18.81 -30.10
N GLU A 36 8.55 -20.13 -30.10
CA GLU A 36 9.35 -20.87 -31.09
C GLU A 36 10.70 -20.19 -31.39
N GLY A 37 11.42 -19.83 -30.34
CA GLY A 37 12.70 -19.14 -30.44
C GLY A 37 13.12 -18.42 -29.17
N GLU A 38 14.41 -18.14 -29.06
CA GLU A 38 14.97 -17.38 -27.96
C GLU A 38 14.93 -15.87 -28.25
N PHE A 39 14.63 -15.10 -27.21
CA PHE A 39 14.63 -13.64 -27.25
C PHE A 39 14.82 -13.07 -25.84
N ASN A 40 15.04 -11.76 -25.75
CA ASN A 40 15.10 -11.06 -24.49
C ASN A 40 13.68 -10.76 -23.96
N ILE A 41 13.19 -11.60 -23.04
CA ILE A 41 11.88 -11.47 -22.41
C ILE A 41 11.74 -10.16 -21.62
N ASN A 42 12.85 -9.60 -21.13
CA ASN A 42 12.87 -8.31 -20.42
C ASN A 42 12.74 -7.11 -21.36
N SER A 43 12.92 -7.28 -22.67
CA SER A 43 12.74 -6.22 -23.66
C SER A 43 11.27 -6.08 -24.04
N PRO A 44 10.58 -4.98 -23.68
CA PRO A 44 9.17 -4.78 -24.05
C PRO A 44 8.95 -4.81 -25.56
N LYS A 45 9.96 -4.37 -26.33
CA LYS A 45 9.93 -4.37 -27.80
C LYS A 45 9.92 -5.81 -28.33
N GLN A 46 10.90 -6.63 -27.97
CA GLN A 46 11.00 -8.00 -28.47
C GLN A 46 9.81 -8.84 -27.99
N LEU A 47 9.40 -8.68 -26.73
CA LEU A 47 8.21 -9.33 -26.22
C LEU A 47 6.95 -8.90 -27.00
N GLY A 48 6.82 -7.62 -27.33
CA GLY A 48 5.71 -7.12 -28.14
C GLY A 48 5.69 -7.70 -29.55
N GLU A 49 6.85 -7.86 -30.20
CA GLU A 49 6.98 -8.51 -31.51
C GLU A 49 6.52 -9.98 -31.45
N ILE A 50 6.97 -10.73 -30.43
CA ILE A 50 6.53 -12.12 -30.22
C ILE A 50 5.02 -12.20 -29.98
N LEU A 51 4.49 -11.43 -29.03
CA LEU A 51 3.10 -11.55 -28.63
C LEU A 51 2.13 -11.07 -29.71
N PHE A 52 2.44 -9.98 -30.39
CA PHE A 52 1.47 -9.28 -31.24
C PHE A 52 1.70 -9.46 -32.74
N ASP A 53 2.92 -9.79 -33.18
CA ASP A 53 3.20 -10.07 -34.60
C ASP A 53 3.31 -11.57 -34.86
N LYS A 54 4.10 -12.30 -34.06
CA LYS A 54 4.30 -13.74 -34.28
C LYS A 54 3.11 -14.58 -33.82
N LEU A 55 2.61 -14.31 -32.62
CA LEU A 55 1.47 -15.02 -32.04
C LEU A 55 0.12 -14.34 -32.32
N GLU A 56 0.13 -13.20 -33.01
CA GLU A 56 -1.04 -12.45 -33.46
C GLU A 56 -2.08 -12.16 -32.33
N LEU A 57 -1.65 -12.02 -31.08
CA LEU A 57 -2.55 -11.74 -29.97
C LEU A 57 -3.05 -10.30 -30.02
N THR A 58 -4.36 -10.11 -30.11
CA THR A 58 -4.98 -8.78 -30.28
C THR A 58 -5.74 -8.31 -29.03
N PRO A 59 -5.13 -7.51 -28.14
CA PRO A 59 -5.83 -7.00 -26.97
C PRO A 59 -6.86 -5.93 -27.36
N LYS A 60 -8.06 -5.99 -26.77
CA LYS A 60 -9.09 -4.97 -26.97
C LYS A 60 -8.57 -3.58 -26.57
N ASN A 61 -8.78 -2.59 -27.45
CA ASN A 61 -8.35 -1.20 -27.24
C ASN A 61 -6.86 -1.10 -26.83
N GLN A 62 -5.98 -1.73 -27.62
CA GLN A 62 -4.55 -1.80 -27.35
C GLN A 62 -3.94 -0.40 -27.22
N LYS A 63 -3.34 -0.12 -26.05
CA LYS A 63 -2.63 1.13 -25.84
C LYS A 63 -1.22 1.08 -26.43
N ARG A 64 -0.73 2.25 -26.83
CA ARG A 64 0.65 2.46 -27.26
C ARG A 64 1.46 3.19 -26.18
N THR A 65 2.76 2.95 -26.16
CA THR A 65 3.72 3.71 -25.35
C THR A 65 3.86 5.13 -25.91
N SER A 66 4.56 6.00 -25.17
CA SER A 66 4.94 7.34 -25.67
C SER A 66 5.77 7.28 -26.95
N THR A 67 6.49 6.17 -27.18
CA THR A 67 7.28 5.89 -28.37
C THR A 67 6.48 5.20 -29.49
N GLY A 68 5.16 5.07 -29.35
CA GLY A 68 4.27 4.51 -30.36
C GLY A 68 4.24 2.97 -30.45
N GLN A 69 5.03 2.27 -29.63
CA GLN A 69 5.06 0.80 -29.60
C GLN A 69 3.81 0.24 -28.91
N ARG A 70 3.34 -0.95 -29.33
CA ARG A 70 2.26 -1.65 -28.63
C ARG A 70 2.71 -1.99 -27.20
N SER A 71 1.90 -1.59 -26.22
CA SER A 71 2.28 -1.69 -24.81
C SER A 71 2.18 -3.12 -24.29
N THR A 72 3.26 -3.62 -23.69
CA THR A 72 3.28 -4.88 -22.94
C THR A 72 3.18 -4.66 -21.43
N LYS A 73 2.59 -3.54 -20.96
CA LYS A 73 2.38 -3.29 -19.52
C LYS A 73 1.43 -4.32 -18.92
N GLU A 74 1.51 -4.54 -17.60
CA GLU A 74 0.67 -5.48 -16.85
C GLU A 74 -0.82 -5.32 -17.21
N SER A 75 -1.35 -4.09 -17.13
CA SER A 75 -2.74 -3.76 -17.47
C SER A 75 -3.16 -4.02 -18.92
N GLU A 76 -2.20 -4.10 -19.85
CA GLU A 76 -2.49 -4.41 -21.25
C GLU A 76 -2.41 -5.91 -21.52
N LEU A 77 -1.45 -6.61 -20.90
CA LEU A 77 -1.34 -8.06 -20.98
C LEU A 77 -2.48 -8.77 -20.24
N ASP A 78 -3.03 -8.14 -19.19
CA ASP A 78 -4.13 -8.69 -18.40
C ASP A 78 -5.39 -8.93 -19.27
N LYS A 79 -5.58 -8.10 -20.30
CA LYS A 79 -6.66 -8.23 -21.29
C LYS A 79 -6.54 -9.49 -22.18
N LEU A 80 -5.39 -10.14 -22.17
CA LEU A 80 -5.07 -11.33 -22.95
C LEU A 80 -5.01 -12.60 -22.09
N ARG A 81 -5.35 -12.52 -20.81
CA ARG A 81 -5.45 -13.71 -19.96
C ARG A 81 -6.47 -14.67 -20.55
N GLY A 82 -6.11 -15.95 -20.61
CA GLY A 82 -6.93 -17.00 -21.22
C GLY A 82 -6.77 -17.14 -22.74
N GLU A 83 -6.21 -16.14 -23.44
CA GLU A 83 -6.03 -16.22 -24.90
C GLU A 83 -4.84 -17.10 -25.29
N HIS A 84 -3.75 -17.09 -24.51
CA HIS A 84 -2.59 -17.94 -24.77
C HIS A 84 -1.78 -18.23 -23.49
N PRO A 85 -1.29 -19.48 -23.26
CA PRO A 85 -0.52 -19.84 -22.06
C PRO A 85 0.73 -18.98 -21.81
N ILE A 86 1.37 -18.47 -22.87
CA ILE A 86 2.53 -17.57 -22.78
C ILE A 86 2.26 -16.34 -21.91
N ILE A 87 1.01 -15.87 -21.81
CA ILE A 87 0.66 -14.66 -21.05
C ILE A 87 0.87 -14.92 -19.55
N GLU A 88 0.43 -16.07 -19.04
CA GLU A 88 0.63 -16.46 -17.64
C GLU A 88 2.11 -16.67 -17.32
N ASP A 89 2.85 -17.31 -18.22
CA ASP A 89 4.30 -17.49 -18.07
C ASP A 89 5.04 -16.14 -18.06
N VAL A 90 4.63 -15.17 -18.88
CA VAL A 90 5.22 -13.82 -18.89
C VAL A 90 4.95 -13.09 -17.58
N PHE A 91 3.75 -13.21 -17.00
CA PHE A 91 3.45 -12.65 -15.68
C PHE A 91 4.33 -13.27 -14.60
N ALA A 92 4.41 -14.59 -14.54
CA ALA A 92 5.24 -15.32 -13.58
C ALA A 92 6.74 -14.97 -13.73
N TYR A 93 7.23 -14.90 -14.98
CA TYR A 93 8.62 -14.52 -15.28
C TYR A 93 8.94 -13.12 -14.77
N ARG A 94 8.08 -12.13 -15.07
CA ARG A 94 8.28 -10.74 -14.64
C ARG A 94 8.23 -10.58 -13.13
N GLU A 95 7.33 -11.31 -12.47
CA GLU A 95 7.28 -11.33 -11.02
C GLU A 95 8.62 -11.81 -10.44
N LEU A 96 9.04 -13.03 -10.75
CA LEU A 96 10.28 -13.61 -10.22
C LEU A 96 11.51 -12.78 -10.59
N GLN A 97 11.62 -12.33 -11.83
CA GLN A 97 12.73 -11.50 -12.28
C GLN A 97 12.81 -10.19 -11.47
N LYS A 98 11.67 -9.56 -11.18
CA LYS A 98 11.63 -8.36 -10.34
C LYS A 98 12.02 -8.69 -8.90
N LEU A 99 11.54 -9.79 -8.34
CA LEU A 99 11.90 -10.22 -6.99
C LEU A 99 13.41 -10.48 -6.85
N LEU A 100 14.00 -11.17 -7.83
CA LEU A 100 15.43 -11.44 -7.92
C LEU A 100 16.26 -10.17 -8.01
N SER A 101 16.03 -9.39 -9.07
CA SER A 101 16.84 -8.20 -9.38
C SER A 101 16.66 -7.05 -8.39
N THR A 102 15.49 -6.89 -7.78
CA THR A 102 15.22 -5.77 -6.87
C THR A 102 15.59 -6.11 -5.43
N TYR A 103 15.41 -7.37 -5.01
CA TYR A 103 15.49 -7.74 -3.59
C TYR A 103 16.47 -8.89 -3.32
N ILE A 104 16.23 -10.06 -3.91
CA ILE A 104 16.89 -11.30 -3.47
C ILE A 104 18.39 -11.28 -3.77
N ASP A 105 18.78 -10.82 -4.95
CA ASP A 105 20.20 -10.75 -5.35
C ASP A 105 20.85 -9.44 -4.90
N THR A 106 20.05 -8.37 -4.78
CA THR A 106 20.55 -7.01 -4.49
C THR A 106 20.75 -6.76 -3.00
N LEU A 107 19.76 -7.07 -2.14
CA LEU A 107 19.84 -6.76 -0.71
C LEU A 107 21.07 -7.37 0.00
N PRO A 108 21.49 -8.61 -0.28
CA PRO A 108 22.71 -9.16 0.33
C PRO A 108 23.97 -8.31 0.09
N THR A 109 24.04 -7.62 -1.05
CA THR A 109 25.20 -6.78 -1.42
C THR A 109 25.24 -5.44 -0.67
N LEU A 110 24.11 -5.04 -0.08
CA LEU A 110 23.94 -3.77 0.63
C LEU A 110 24.04 -3.91 2.15
N VAL A 111 24.31 -5.11 2.65
CA VAL A 111 24.44 -5.38 4.09
C VAL A 111 25.74 -4.77 4.62
N GLY A 112 25.61 -3.99 5.69
CA GLY A 112 26.72 -3.39 6.42
C GLY A 112 27.61 -4.43 7.11
N LYS A 113 28.77 -3.99 7.61
CA LYS A 113 29.73 -4.86 8.33
C LYS A 113 29.16 -5.45 9.61
N ASP A 114 28.14 -4.81 10.18
CA ASP A 114 27.39 -5.25 11.35
C ASP A 114 26.31 -6.30 11.03
N GLY A 115 26.17 -6.68 9.76
CA GLY A 115 25.17 -7.65 9.31
C GLY A 115 23.77 -7.06 9.11
N ARG A 116 23.64 -5.73 9.04
CA ARG A 116 22.36 -5.03 8.96
C ARG A 116 22.22 -4.21 7.68
N LEU A 117 20.98 -4.00 7.25
CA LEU A 117 20.63 -3.07 6.18
C LEU A 117 20.32 -1.71 6.79
N HIS A 118 20.99 -0.67 6.29
CA HIS A 118 20.82 0.71 6.72
C HIS A 118 20.19 1.52 5.59
N ALA A 119 18.86 1.61 5.59
CA ALA A 119 18.16 2.48 4.65
C ALA A 119 18.18 3.93 5.15
N GLN A 120 18.16 4.87 4.20
CA GLN A 120 17.96 6.28 4.49
C GLN A 120 16.47 6.59 4.53
N PHE A 121 15.98 7.14 5.64
CA PHE A 121 14.56 7.54 5.78
C PHE A 121 14.39 9.03 5.49
N LEU A 122 13.90 9.33 4.29
CA LEU A 122 13.72 10.70 3.81
C LEU A 122 12.48 11.35 4.44
N GLN A 123 12.70 12.30 5.34
CA GLN A 123 11.62 13.05 5.99
C GLN A 123 10.83 13.96 5.02
N ALA A 124 11.52 14.47 3.99
CA ALA A 124 10.99 15.35 2.93
C ALA A 124 11.01 14.68 1.54
N GLY A 125 10.75 13.37 1.47
CA GLY A 125 10.79 12.60 0.21
C GLY A 125 9.46 12.50 -0.55
N THR A 126 8.32 12.90 0.05
CA THR A 126 6.99 12.73 -0.57
C THR A 126 6.14 14.00 -0.47
N THR A 127 5.21 14.17 -1.42
CA THR A 127 4.32 15.35 -1.47
C THR A 127 3.20 15.34 -0.42
N THR A 128 2.92 14.19 0.20
CA THR A 128 1.87 14.04 1.22
C THR A 128 2.42 14.14 2.64
N GLY A 129 3.74 14.24 2.80
CA GLY A 129 4.39 14.30 4.12
C GLY A 129 4.71 12.94 4.73
N ARG A 130 4.43 11.82 4.04
CA ARG A 130 4.96 10.49 4.40
C ARG A 130 6.49 10.50 4.28
N MET A 131 7.15 9.67 5.09
CA MET A 131 8.56 9.37 4.86
C MET A 131 8.68 8.44 3.64
N ALA A 132 9.81 8.51 2.95
CA ALA A 132 10.22 7.53 1.95
C ALA A 132 11.49 6.84 2.43
N SER A 133 11.81 5.66 1.89
CA SER A 133 13.10 5.03 2.11
C SER A 133 13.84 4.80 0.80
N GLN A 134 15.17 4.95 0.86
CA GLN A 134 16.07 4.69 -0.25
C GLN A 134 17.37 4.05 0.23
N GLU A 135 18.11 3.47 -0.73
CA GLU A 135 19.45 2.93 -0.52
C GLU A 135 19.57 1.90 0.65
N PRO A 136 18.75 0.83 0.71
CA PRO A 136 17.67 0.43 -0.20
C PRO A 136 16.27 0.89 0.23
N ASN A 137 15.29 0.84 -0.67
CA ASN A 137 13.90 1.11 -0.32
C ASN A 137 13.27 -0.09 0.43
N LEU A 138 13.22 0.02 1.75
CA LEU A 138 12.64 -0.97 2.66
C LEU A 138 11.13 -0.81 2.90
N GLN A 139 10.49 0.23 2.36
CA GLN A 139 9.04 0.40 2.48
C GLN A 139 8.26 -0.44 1.46
N ASN A 140 8.93 -0.84 0.36
CA ASN A 140 8.30 -1.59 -0.73
C ASN A 140 8.60 -3.09 -0.70
N ILE A 141 9.02 -3.64 0.45
CA ILE A 141 9.29 -5.08 0.57
C ILE A 141 8.00 -5.88 0.30
N PRO A 142 8.02 -6.82 -0.69
CA PRO A 142 6.83 -7.52 -1.16
C PRO A 142 6.07 -8.27 -0.07
N VAL A 143 4.73 -8.31 -0.19
CA VAL A 143 3.82 -9.00 0.76
C VAL A 143 2.63 -9.67 0.08
N LYS A 144 2.31 -9.32 -1.16
CA LYS A 144 1.06 -9.75 -1.80
C LYS A 144 1.12 -11.22 -2.24
N THR A 145 2.18 -11.60 -2.95
CA THR A 145 2.35 -12.94 -3.53
C THR A 145 3.11 -13.87 -2.58
N GLU A 146 2.94 -15.18 -2.76
CA GLU A 146 3.66 -16.16 -1.94
C GLU A 146 5.17 -16.00 -2.08
N HIS A 147 5.66 -15.86 -3.32
CA HIS A 147 7.08 -15.63 -3.58
C HIS A 147 7.58 -14.34 -2.95
N GLY A 148 6.80 -13.26 -3.04
CA GLY A 148 7.13 -12.00 -2.40
C GLY A 148 7.21 -12.10 -0.87
N ARG A 149 6.27 -12.81 -0.24
CA ARG A 149 6.24 -12.96 1.24
C ARG A 149 7.47 -13.67 1.77
N LYS A 150 8.00 -14.67 1.06
CA LYS A 150 9.21 -15.41 1.48
C LYS A 150 10.41 -14.46 1.68
N ILE A 151 10.50 -13.35 0.97
CA ILE A 151 11.58 -12.35 1.14
C ILE A 151 11.54 -11.73 2.55
N ARG A 152 10.35 -11.52 3.13
CA ARG A 152 10.21 -10.95 4.48
C ARG A 152 10.82 -11.84 5.56
N ASN A 153 10.92 -13.15 5.33
CA ASN A 153 11.56 -14.09 6.28
C ASN A 153 13.08 -13.84 6.41
N ALA A 154 13.68 -13.12 5.46
CA ALA A 154 15.09 -12.73 5.53
C ALA A 154 15.34 -11.61 6.56
N PHE A 155 14.34 -10.80 6.89
CA PHE A 155 14.47 -9.70 7.83
C PHE A 155 14.24 -10.23 9.25
N VAL A 156 15.29 -10.27 10.07
CA VAL A 156 15.30 -11.00 11.34
C VAL A 156 15.59 -10.08 12.51
N ALA A 157 15.14 -10.48 13.71
CA ALA A 157 15.67 -9.91 14.95
C ALA A 157 17.05 -10.48 15.26
N GLU A 158 17.89 -9.65 15.86
CA GLU A 158 19.14 -10.07 16.50
C GLU A 158 18.87 -11.05 17.66
N LYS A 159 19.86 -11.88 17.97
CA LYS A 159 19.75 -12.88 19.05
C LYS A 159 19.43 -12.20 20.39
N GLY A 160 18.43 -12.72 21.11
CA GLY A 160 17.95 -12.15 22.38
C GLY A 160 16.93 -11.03 22.19
N ASN A 161 16.59 -10.69 20.95
CA ASN A 161 15.55 -9.74 20.59
C ASN A 161 14.39 -10.42 19.84
N VAL A 162 13.33 -9.65 19.65
CA VAL A 162 12.15 -9.98 18.86
C VAL A 162 11.77 -8.75 18.02
N LEU A 163 11.26 -8.96 16.81
CA LEU A 163 10.66 -7.89 16.05
C LEU A 163 9.20 -7.73 16.48
N VAL A 164 8.78 -6.48 16.68
CA VAL A 164 7.41 -6.09 17.00
C VAL A 164 6.96 -5.07 15.96
N ALA A 165 5.97 -5.44 15.14
CA ALA A 165 5.30 -4.54 14.22
C ALA A 165 4.03 -4.01 14.87
N LEU A 166 3.84 -2.69 14.81
CA LEU A 166 2.64 -2.00 15.25
C LEU A 166 2.06 -1.23 14.06
N ASP A 167 0.87 -1.63 13.60
CA ASP A 167 0.21 -1.06 12.42
C ASP A 167 -1.12 -0.42 12.81
N TYR A 168 -1.41 0.77 12.30
CA TYR A 168 -2.68 1.41 12.59
C TYR A 168 -3.81 0.75 11.80
N SER A 169 -4.81 0.25 12.53
CA SER A 169 -5.94 -0.44 11.91
C SER A 169 -6.84 0.54 11.15
N GLN A 170 -6.78 0.48 9.81
CA GLN A 170 -7.65 1.24 8.89
C GLN A 170 -7.60 2.76 9.10
N ILE A 171 -6.42 3.30 9.44
CA ILE A 171 -6.26 4.70 9.82
C ILE A 171 -6.76 5.70 8.77
N GLU A 172 -6.58 5.43 7.48
CA GLU A 172 -7.04 6.33 6.43
C GLU A 172 -8.56 6.47 6.40
N LEU A 173 -9.30 5.38 6.66
CA LEU A 173 -10.76 5.42 6.74
C LEU A 173 -11.23 6.13 8.01
N ARG A 174 -10.55 5.93 9.15
CA ARG A 174 -10.83 6.66 10.41
C ARG A 174 -10.61 8.16 10.23
N VAL A 175 -9.49 8.55 9.61
CA VAL A 175 -9.18 9.94 9.28
C VAL A 175 -10.22 10.51 8.33
N ALA A 176 -10.65 9.77 7.30
CA ALA A 176 -11.71 10.21 6.41
C ALA A 176 -13.03 10.48 7.16
N ALA A 177 -13.40 9.62 8.11
CA ALA A 177 -14.58 9.81 8.97
C ALA A 177 -14.46 11.07 9.84
N ILE A 178 -13.28 11.30 10.44
CA ILE A 178 -13.02 12.47 11.30
C ILE A 178 -13.06 13.76 10.49
N LEU A 179 -12.41 13.79 9.31
CA LEU A 179 -12.35 14.98 8.45
C LEU A 179 -13.70 15.32 7.84
N SER A 180 -14.45 14.31 7.39
CA SER A 180 -15.79 14.50 6.82
C SER A 180 -16.86 14.80 7.87
N LYS A 181 -16.65 14.34 9.11
CA LYS A 181 -17.64 14.36 10.20
C LYS A 181 -18.93 13.63 9.83
N ASP A 182 -18.83 12.63 8.96
CA ASP A 182 -19.98 11.84 8.53
C ASP A 182 -20.49 10.98 9.66
N LYS A 183 -21.74 11.22 10.08
CA LYS A 183 -22.30 10.63 11.29
C LYS A 183 -22.36 9.11 11.23
N LYS A 184 -22.68 8.54 10.07
CA LYS A 184 -22.76 7.09 9.90
C LYS A 184 -21.37 6.47 9.84
N LEU A 185 -20.44 7.11 9.15
CA LEU A 185 -19.07 6.61 9.12
C LEU A 185 -18.43 6.67 10.52
N LEU A 186 -18.66 7.75 11.27
CA LEU A 186 -18.25 7.86 12.67
C LEU A 186 -18.90 6.78 13.55
N SER A 187 -20.20 6.50 13.40
CA SER A 187 -20.88 5.47 14.21
C SER A 187 -20.31 4.08 13.94
N VAL A 188 -20.08 3.72 12.66
CA VAL A 188 -19.44 2.45 12.28
C VAL A 188 -18.11 2.23 13.01
N PHE A 189 -17.30 3.27 13.16
CA PHE A 189 -16.03 3.15 13.88
C PHE A 189 -16.17 3.12 15.40
N ARG A 190 -17.16 3.81 15.97
CA ARG A 190 -17.42 3.84 17.42
C ARG A 190 -18.01 2.52 17.92
N GLU A 191 -18.87 1.90 17.13
CA GLU A 191 -19.47 0.60 17.42
C GLU A 191 -18.45 -0.54 17.28
N GLY A 192 -17.43 -0.34 16.43
CA GLY A 192 -16.38 -1.32 16.20
C GLY A 192 -16.80 -2.42 15.21
N GLY A 193 -16.02 -3.51 15.16
CA GLY A 193 -16.26 -4.63 14.25
C GLY A 193 -15.75 -4.42 12.82
N ASP A 194 -16.31 -5.16 11.87
CA ASP A 194 -15.85 -5.16 10.48
C ASP A 194 -16.47 -4.01 9.69
N ILE A 195 -15.71 -2.94 9.48
CA ILE A 195 -16.16 -1.76 8.73
C ILE A 195 -16.57 -2.09 7.29
N HIS A 196 -15.92 -3.05 6.62
CA HIS A 196 -16.33 -3.41 5.26
C HIS A 196 -17.69 -4.11 5.27
N ALA A 197 -17.95 -4.93 6.28
CA ALA A 197 -19.27 -5.53 6.48
C ALA A 197 -20.31 -4.47 6.86
N ALA A 198 -20.01 -3.57 7.79
CA ALA A 198 -20.92 -2.51 8.20
C ALA A 198 -21.27 -1.58 7.01
N VAL A 199 -20.28 -1.18 6.21
CA VAL A 199 -20.52 -0.38 5.01
C VAL A 199 -21.33 -1.18 3.98
N ALA A 200 -21.03 -2.46 3.77
CA ALA A 200 -21.80 -3.31 2.88
C ALA A 200 -23.26 -3.36 3.34
N SER A 201 -23.52 -3.66 4.61
CA SER A 201 -24.87 -3.72 5.18
C SER A 201 -25.65 -2.42 4.90
N GLN A 202 -25.02 -1.27 5.10
CA GLN A 202 -25.65 0.04 4.85
C GLN A 202 -25.93 0.35 3.37
N VAL A 203 -25.04 -0.09 2.47
CA VAL A 203 -25.15 0.18 1.01
C VAL A 203 -26.13 -0.78 0.35
N PHE A 204 -26.10 -2.05 0.73
CA PHE A 204 -26.99 -3.11 0.20
C PHE A 204 -28.30 -3.21 0.97
N ASP A 205 -28.47 -2.45 2.06
CA ASP A 205 -29.68 -2.42 2.91
C ASP A 205 -30.04 -3.83 3.43
N THR A 206 -29.03 -4.57 3.91
CA THR A 206 -29.16 -5.96 4.39
C THR A 206 -28.33 -6.21 5.63
N GLU A 207 -28.83 -7.03 6.55
CA GLU A 207 -28.05 -7.54 7.70
C GLU A 207 -27.19 -8.76 7.29
N GLU A 208 -27.59 -9.49 6.25
CA GLU A 208 -26.88 -10.67 5.74
C GLU A 208 -25.81 -10.30 4.71
N VAL A 209 -24.66 -9.85 5.20
CA VAL A 209 -23.54 -9.46 4.34
C VAL A 209 -22.83 -10.69 3.78
N THR A 210 -22.93 -10.91 2.47
CA THR A 210 -22.17 -11.95 1.78
C THR A 210 -20.69 -11.57 1.61
N LYS A 211 -19.83 -12.58 1.38
CA LYS A 211 -18.40 -12.34 1.08
C LYS A 211 -18.19 -11.43 -0.13
N ASP A 212 -19.05 -11.53 -1.15
CA ASP A 212 -18.95 -10.69 -2.34
C ASP A 212 -19.38 -9.25 -2.05
N MET A 213 -20.47 -9.04 -1.31
CA MET A 213 -20.89 -7.70 -0.85
C MET A 213 -19.78 -7.01 -0.06
N ARG A 214 -19.13 -7.75 0.86
CA ARG A 214 -17.97 -7.25 1.61
C ARG A 214 -16.79 -6.89 0.70
N ARG A 215 -16.51 -7.72 -0.32
CA ARG A 215 -15.46 -7.44 -1.33
C ARG A 215 -15.78 -6.16 -2.10
N GLN A 216 -17.01 -5.99 -2.56
CA GLN A 216 -17.45 -4.79 -3.28
C GLN A 216 -17.36 -3.54 -2.39
N ALA A 217 -17.79 -3.62 -1.12
CA ALA A 217 -17.67 -2.53 -0.17
C ALA A 217 -16.21 -2.14 0.13
N LYS A 218 -15.29 -3.12 0.18
CA LYS A 218 -13.85 -2.84 0.29
C LYS A 218 -13.33 -2.04 -0.90
N VAL A 219 -13.68 -2.44 -2.12
CA VAL A 219 -13.31 -1.72 -3.35
C VAL A 219 -13.80 -0.28 -3.31
N ILE A 220 -15.05 -0.08 -2.88
CA ILE A 220 -15.67 1.24 -2.75
C ILE A 220 -14.97 2.08 -1.69
N ASN A 221 -14.78 1.56 -0.48
CA ASN A 221 -14.20 2.31 0.63
C ASN A 221 -12.82 2.85 0.29
N PHE A 222 -11.96 2.05 -0.34
CA PHE A 222 -10.64 2.55 -0.76
C PHE A 222 -10.75 3.37 -2.04
N GLY A 223 -11.51 2.95 -3.04
CA GLY A 223 -11.60 3.66 -4.31
C GLY A 223 -12.22 5.04 -4.20
N ILE A 224 -13.43 5.12 -3.64
CA ILE A 224 -14.22 6.35 -3.56
C ILE A 224 -13.57 7.39 -2.64
N LEU A 225 -12.96 6.98 -1.53
CA LEU A 225 -12.18 7.90 -0.68
C LEU A 225 -11.05 8.60 -1.44
N TYR A 226 -10.54 8.00 -2.51
CA TYR A 226 -9.50 8.59 -3.35
C TYR A 226 -10.04 9.25 -4.62
N GLY A 227 -11.33 9.58 -4.66
CA GLY A 227 -11.96 10.27 -5.78
C GLY A 227 -12.13 9.40 -7.02
N MET A 228 -12.26 8.08 -6.86
CA MET A 228 -12.62 7.18 -7.95
C MET A 228 -14.01 7.54 -8.49
N GLY A 229 -14.15 7.70 -9.81
CA GLY A 229 -15.44 7.88 -10.47
C GLY A 229 -16.07 6.57 -10.92
N VAL A 230 -17.33 6.62 -11.36
CA VAL A 230 -18.16 5.46 -11.76
C VAL A 230 -17.45 4.50 -12.72
N ASN A 231 -16.74 5.00 -13.74
CA ASN A 231 -16.05 4.13 -14.71
C ASN A 231 -14.93 3.31 -14.08
N ALA A 232 -14.17 3.91 -13.16
CA ALA A 232 -13.11 3.23 -12.44
C ALA A 232 -13.71 2.28 -11.39
N LEU A 233 -14.82 2.66 -10.74
CA LEU A 233 -15.56 1.78 -9.85
C LEU A 233 -16.03 0.51 -10.58
N ARG A 234 -16.68 0.65 -11.74
CA ARG A 234 -17.09 -0.48 -12.59
C ARG A 234 -15.93 -1.45 -12.86
N ALA A 235 -14.79 -0.91 -13.28
CA ALA A 235 -13.60 -1.70 -13.59
C ALA A 235 -13.08 -2.49 -12.37
N ASN A 236 -13.23 -1.96 -11.16
CA ASN A 236 -12.78 -2.63 -9.94
C ASN A 236 -13.84 -3.58 -9.34
N LEU A 237 -15.14 -3.37 -9.61
CA LEU A 237 -16.20 -4.27 -9.18
C LEU A 237 -16.16 -5.59 -9.98
N GLY A 238 -15.85 -5.51 -11.28
CA GLY A 238 -15.64 -6.65 -12.16
C GLY A 238 -16.14 -6.37 -13.58
N GLY A 239 -15.69 -7.18 -14.56
CA GLY A 239 -16.08 -7.03 -15.97
C GLY A 239 -17.57 -7.27 -16.25
N GLU A 240 -18.26 -7.98 -15.34
CA GLU A 240 -19.69 -8.27 -15.42
C GLU A 240 -20.56 -7.13 -14.92
N THR A 241 -20.00 -6.20 -14.13
CA THR A 241 -20.76 -5.06 -13.59
C THR A 241 -21.10 -4.07 -14.69
N THR A 242 -22.39 -3.82 -14.88
CA THR A 242 -22.88 -2.84 -15.86
C THR A 242 -22.57 -1.41 -15.44
N GLN A 243 -22.58 -0.48 -16.40
CA GLN A 243 -22.40 0.95 -16.08
C GLN A 243 -23.52 1.49 -15.19
N LYS A 244 -24.74 0.97 -15.35
CA LYS A 244 -25.89 1.35 -14.55
C LYS A 244 -25.71 0.91 -13.11
N GLU A 245 -25.38 -0.36 -12.88
CA GLU A 245 -25.13 -0.89 -11.53
C GLU A 245 -24.02 -0.11 -10.83
N ALA A 246 -22.88 0.12 -11.50
CA ALA A 246 -21.79 0.89 -10.92
C ALA A 246 -22.20 2.32 -10.55
N ARG A 247 -23.10 2.95 -11.32
CA ARG A 247 -23.64 4.28 -11.01
C ARG A 247 -24.62 4.21 -9.84
N ASP A 248 -25.56 3.28 -9.84
CA ASP A 248 -26.54 3.09 -8.78
C ASP A 248 -25.83 2.83 -7.43
N PHE A 249 -24.76 2.03 -7.43
CA PHE A 249 -23.90 1.83 -6.26
C PHE A 249 -23.20 3.12 -5.80
N TYR A 250 -22.60 3.86 -6.74
CA TYR A 250 -21.89 5.11 -6.46
C TYR A 250 -22.82 6.15 -5.83
N ASP A 251 -24.00 6.33 -6.41
CA ASP A 251 -25.01 7.30 -5.97
C ASP A 251 -25.61 6.88 -4.62
N THR A 252 -25.88 5.58 -4.43
CA THR A 252 -26.39 5.06 -3.15
C THR A 252 -25.38 5.25 -2.02
N TYR A 253 -24.09 5.01 -2.28
CA TYR A 253 -23.02 5.24 -1.30
C TYR A 253 -22.99 6.70 -0.84
N PHE A 254 -22.93 7.65 -1.77
CA PHE A 254 -22.87 9.07 -1.41
C PHE A 254 -24.19 9.63 -0.86
N LYS A 255 -25.32 9.01 -1.18
CA LYS A 255 -26.60 9.30 -0.52
C LYS A 255 -26.58 8.83 0.94
N LYS A 256 -25.97 7.68 1.22
CA LYS A 256 -25.88 7.13 2.59
C LYS A 256 -24.84 7.89 3.42
N TYR A 257 -23.72 8.32 2.84
CA TYR A 257 -22.62 9.08 3.44
C TYR A 257 -22.55 10.52 2.88
N ALA A 258 -23.58 11.31 3.17
CA ALA A 258 -23.81 12.62 2.53
C ALA A 258 -22.78 13.68 2.98
N GLU A 259 -22.37 13.66 4.25
CA GLU A 259 -21.35 14.55 4.77
C GLU A 259 -19.96 14.23 4.18
N LEU A 260 -19.67 12.96 3.92
CA LEU A 260 -18.48 12.57 3.17
C LEU A 260 -18.51 13.12 1.74
N ALA A 261 -19.64 13.00 1.03
CA ALA A 261 -19.81 13.57 -0.30
C ALA A 261 -19.53 15.08 -0.30
N LYS A 262 -20.17 15.79 0.65
CA LYS A 262 -20.02 17.23 0.84
C LYS A 262 -18.57 17.61 1.15
N TRP A 263 -17.89 16.87 2.02
CA TRP A 263 -16.50 17.12 2.36
C TRP A 263 -15.57 16.97 1.14
N ILE A 264 -15.80 15.95 0.30
CA ILE A 264 -15.05 15.74 -0.94
C ILE A 264 -15.22 16.93 -1.89
N ASP A 265 -16.45 17.39 -2.11
CA ASP A 265 -16.73 18.50 -3.01
C ASP A 265 -16.18 19.83 -2.50
N LEU A 266 -16.31 20.10 -1.19
CA LEU A 266 -15.70 21.26 -0.55
C LEU A 266 -14.17 21.22 -0.66
N THR A 267 -13.55 20.04 -0.48
CA THR A 267 -12.10 19.89 -0.61
C THR A 267 -11.62 20.22 -2.03
N LYS A 268 -12.33 19.78 -3.07
CA LYS A 268 -12.02 20.15 -4.46
C LYS A 268 -12.18 21.66 -4.69
N ALA A 269 -13.28 22.24 -4.21
CA ALA A 269 -13.58 23.65 -4.37
C ALA A 269 -12.54 24.53 -3.68
N ASP A 270 -12.17 24.19 -2.45
CA ASP A 270 -11.12 24.88 -1.68
C ASP A 270 -9.75 24.71 -2.33
N ALA A 271 -9.41 23.52 -2.81
CA ALA A 271 -8.15 23.30 -3.52
C ALA A 271 -8.07 24.11 -4.82
N SER A 272 -9.18 24.25 -5.55
CA SER A 272 -9.25 25.09 -6.75
C SER A 272 -9.10 26.58 -6.43
N ARG A 273 -9.78 27.04 -5.37
CA ARG A 273 -9.77 28.44 -4.92
C ARG A 273 -8.45 28.87 -4.27
N LEU A 274 -7.90 28.04 -3.39
CA LEU A 274 -6.70 28.34 -2.59
C LEU A 274 -5.40 27.86 -3.27
N GLY A 275 -5.51 26.92 -4.20
CA GLY A 275 -4.36 26.25 -4.84
C GLY A 275 -3.74 25.13 -4.00
N TYR A 276 -4.24 24.85 -2.80
CA TYR A 276 -3.70 23.83 -1.90
C TYR A 276 -4.77 23.23 -0.98
N THR A 277 -4.47 22.07 -0.39
CA THR A 277 -5.24 21.49 0.74
C THR A 277 -4.39 21.41 2.00
N LYS A 278 -5.05 21.22 3.16
CA LYS A 278 -4.39 21.09 4.48
C LYS A 278 -4.71 19.75 5.14
N THR A 279 -3.77 19.23 5.92
CA THR A 279 -4.04 18.16 6.90
C THR A 279 -4.73 18.73 8.14
N MET A 280 -5.18 17.85 9.04
CA MET A 280 -5.72 18.24 10.35
C MET A 280 -4.73 19.10 11.18
N PHE A 281 -3.42 18.89 10.96
CA PHE A 281 -2.36 19.63 11.64
C PHE A 281 -1.83 20.83 10.83
N GLY A 282 -2.48 21.16 9.71
CA GLY A 282 -2.18 22.35 8.92
C GLY A 282 -1.08 22.21 7.87
N ARG A 283 -0.52 21.02 7.65
CA ARG A 283 0.44 20.76 6.56
C ARG A 283 -0.22 20.99 5.21
N ARG A 284 0.43 21.73 4.31
CA ARG A 284 -0.11 22.09 2.99
C ARG A 284 0.47 21.24 1.85
N ARG A 285 -0.35 20.95 0.84
CA ARG A 285 0.09 20.45 -0.48
C ARG A 285 -0.55 21.29 -1.58
N TYR A 286 0.26 21.80 -2.51
CA TYR A 286 -0.19 22.64 -3.63
C TYR A 286 -0.49 21.79 -4.88
N PHE A 287 -1.43 22.24 -5.72
CA PHE A 287 -1.90 21.52 -6.90
C PHE A 287 -1.99 22.42 -8.13
N GLU A 288 -0.89 22.58 -8.86
CA GLU A 288 -0.84 23.40 -10.09
C GLU A 288 -1.81 22.90 -11.16
N GLY A 289 -1.99 21.58 -11.27
CA GLY A 289 -2.88 20.95 -12.24
C GLY A 289 -4.36 21.36 -12.12
N MET A 290 -4.78 21.95 -10.99
CA MET A 290 -6.15 22.48 -10.82
C MET A 290 -6.48 23.60 -11.81
N LYS A 291 -5.47 24.38 -12.23
CA LYS A 291 -5.62 25.48 -13.19
C LYS A 291 -5.57 25.03 -14.66
N SER A 292 -5.33 23.74 -14.92
CA SER A 292 -5.15 23.25 -16.28
C SER A 292 -6.45 23.29 -17.09
N HIS A 293 -6.36 23.79 -18.31
CA HIS A 293 -7.44 23.71 -19.30
C HIS A 293 -7.70 22.25 -19.75
N MET A 294 -6.72 21.36 -19.60
CA MET A 294 -6.85 19.95 -19.97
C MET A 294 -7.62 19.18 -18.89
N SER A 295 -8.78 18.64 -19.27
CA SER A 295 -9.72 17.99 -18.33
C SER A 295 -9.10 16.83 -17.54
N HIS A 296 -8.26 16.01 -18.17
CA HIS A 296 -7.63 14.87 -17.52
C HIS A 296 -6.54 15.27 -16.50
N ILE A 297 -5.82 16.37 -16.73
CA ILE A 297 -4.84 16.92 -15.79
C ILE A 297 -5.56 17.46 -14.55
N ARG A 298 -6.62 18.25 -14.77
CA ARG A 298 -7.46 18.78 -13.68
C ARG A 298 -8.10 17.67 -12.86
N ALA A 299 -8.71 16.67 -13.51
CA ALA A 299 -9.29 15.53 -12.81
C ALA A 299 -8.26 14.72 -12.01
N ALA A 300 -7.01 14.62 -12.48
CA ALA A 300 -5.92 14.01 -11.71
C ALA A 300 -5.55 14.86 -10.48
N ALA A 301 -5.48 16.19 -10.63
CA ALA A 301 -5.24 17.11 -9.53
C ALA A 301 -6.36 17.07 -8.47
N GLU A 302 -7.63 17.00 -8.88
CA GLU A 302 -8.77 16.86 -7.96
C GLU A 302 -8.67 15.58 -7.12
N ARG A 303 -8.36 14.43 -7.74
CA ARG A 303 -8.14 13.17 -7.00
C ARG A 303 -6.99 13.29 -5.99
N MET A 304 -5.89 13.90 -6.40
CA MET A 304 -4.76 14.15 -5.51
C MET A 304 -5.12 15.11 -4.36
N ALA A 305 -5.98 16.10 -4.62
CA ALA A 305 -6.44 17.06 -3.63
C ALA A 305 -7.33 16.43 -2.57
N ILE A 306 -8.23 15.52 -2.95
CA ILE A 306 -9.07 14.75 -2.01
C ILE A 306 -8.22 13.84 -1.12
N ASN A 307 -7.25 13.14 -1.71
CA ASN A 307 -6.41 12.17 -1.01
C ASN A 307 -5.42 12.83 -0.02
N ALA A 308 -4.89 14.01 -0.36
CA ALA A 308 -3.79 14.61 0.39
C ALA A 308 -4.10 14.93 1.87
N PRO A 309 -5.27 15.48 2.24
CA PRO A 309 -5.64 15.67 3.65
C PRO A 309 -5.67 14.36 4.44
N ILE A 310 -6.17 13.28 3.84
CA ILE A 310 -6.30 11.97 4.49
C ILE A 310 -4.91 11.37 4.73
N GLN A 311 -4.14 11.16 3.66
CA GLN A 311 -2.81 10.56 3.76
C GLN A 311 -1.82 11.42 4.53
N GLY A 312 -1.92 12.73 4.40
CA GLY A 312 -1.07 13.65 5.14
C GLY A 312 -1.39 13.67 6.63
N THR A 313 -2.67 13.62 7.01
CA THR A 313 -3.06 13.52 8.42
C THR A 313 -2.59 12.19 9.03
N GLN A 314 -2.72 11.07 8.32
CA GLN A 314 -2.10 9.80 8.74
C GLN A 314 -0.58 9.96 8.94
N ALA A 315 0.12 10.56 7.97
CA ALA A 315 1.56 10.75 8.08
C ALA A 315 1.94 11.63 9.28
N ASP A 316 1.15 12.67 9.57
CA ASP A 316 1.31 13.50 10.75
C ASP A 316 1.11 12.69 12.04
N ILE A 317 0.07 11.86 12.11
CA ILE A 317 -0.22 10.98 13.25
C ILE A 317 0.97 10.05 13.54
N VAL A 318 1.46 9.33 12.52
CA VAL A 318 2.59 8.41 12.65
C VAL A 318 3.85 9.15 13.13
N LYS A 319 4.15 10.32 12.56
CA LYS A 319 5.32 11.12 12.96
C LYS A 319 5.21 11.62 14.40
N ILE A 320 4.03 12.06 14.83
CA ILE A 320 3.78 12.45 16.22
C ILE A 320 3.95 11.24 17.15
N ALA A 321 3.42 10.06 16.77
CA ALA A 321 3.60 8.82 17.51
C ALA A 321 5.09 8.51 17.71
N MET A 322 5.87 8.52 16.61
CA MET A 322 7.31 8.26 16.65
C MET A 322 8.04 9.19 17.63
N VAL A 323 7.74 10.49 17.61
CA VAL A 323 8.34 11.46 18.54
C VAL A 323 7.95 11.17 19.99
N ARG A 324 6.67 10.90 20.25
CA ARG A 324 6.18 10.58 21.60
C ARG A 324 6.76 9.27 22.13
N ILE A 325 6.84 8.22 21.30
CA ILE A 325 7.46 6.94 21.65
C ILE A 325 8.94 7.15 21.93
N HIS A 326 9.67 7.85 21.06
CA HIS A 326 11.09 8.11 21.27
C HIS A 326 11.35 8.85 22.59
N LYS A 327 10.52 9.85 22.91
CA LYS A 327 10.58 10.53 24.22
C LYS A 327 10.34 9.57 25.38
N TYR A 328 9.29 8.75 25.33
CA TYR A 328 9.01 7.74 26.35
C TYR A 328 10.19 6.79 26.57
N LEU A 329 10.78 6.28 25.49
CA LEU A 329 11.93 5.37 25.57
C LEU A 329 13.17 6.07 26.14
N SER A 330 13.39 7.34 25.80
CA SER A 330 14.49 8.14 26.34
C SER A 330 14.33 8.38 27.84
N ASP A 331 13.16 8.85 28.27
CA ASP A 331 12.87 9.20 29.66
C ASP A 331 12.99 7.97 30.59
N ASN A 332 12.67 6.78 30.07
CA ASN A 332 12.76 5.49 30.78
C ASN A 332 14.08 4.73 30.53
N LYS A 333 15.05 5.32 29.82
CA LYS A 333 16.36 4.72 29.51
C LYS A 333 16.29 3.39 28.74
N LEU A 334 15.24 3.21 27.93
CA LEU A 334 14.97 1.98 27.16
C LEU A 334 15.57 1.99 25.74
N LEU A 335 16.16 3.10 25.28
CA LEU A 335 16.66 3.26 23.90
C LEU A 335 17.71 2.21 23.47
N LYS A 336 18.39 1.57 24.43
CA LYS A 336 19.35 0.47 24.14
C LYS A 336 18.68 -0.88 23.92
N GLU A 337 17.49 -1.07 24.49
CA GLU A 337 16.73 -2.33 24.46
C GLU A 337 15.59 -2.30 23.45
N VAL A 338 15.23 -1.11 22.95
CA VAL A 338 14.08 -0.87 22.07
C VAL A 338 14.52 0.02 20.91
N ARG A 339 14.70 -0.58 19.74
CA ARG A 339 15.20 0.11 18.54
C ARG A 339 14.11 0.18 17.48
N LEU A 340 13.71 1.40 17.07
CA LEU A 340 12.91 1.57 15.86
C LEU A 340 13.79 1.25 14.64
N VAL A 341 13.43 0.20 13.89
CA VAL A 341 14.21 -0.30 12.74
C VAL A 341 13.56 0.04 11.41
N LEU A 342 12.23 0.07 11.32
CA LEU A 342 11.52 0.45 10.09
C LEU A 342 10.28 1.31 10.40
N GLN A 343 9.95 2.18 9.45
CA GLN A 343 8.62 2.76 9.31
C GLN A 343 8.13 2.49 7.89
N VAL A 344 6.97 1.84 7.79
CA VAL A 344 6.35 1.43 6.53
C VAL A 344 4.92 1.94 6.50
N HIS A 345 4.73 3.13 5.92
CA HIS A 345 3.44 3.82 5.86
C HIS A 345 2.84 4.11 7.26
N ASP A 346 1.91 3.30 7.74
CA ASP A 346 1.31 3.33 9.09
C ASP A 346 1.96 2.36 10.08
N GLU A 347 2.78 1.43 9.60
CA GLU A 347 3.45 0.44 10.42
C GLU A 347 4.78 0.97 11.00
N LEU A 348 5.00 0.75 12.29
CA LEU A 348 6.30 0.92 12.96
C LEU A 348 6.83 -0.45 13.38
N VAL A 349 8.05 -0.79 12.93
CA VAL A 349 8.71 -2.04 13.32
C VAL A 349 9.83 -1.72 14.29
N TYR A 350 9.70 -2.25 15.50
CA TYR A 350 10.71 -2.20 16.54
C TYR A 350 11.43 -3.54 16.64
N GLU A 351 12.71 -3.49 16.95
CA GLU A 351 13.46 -4.61 17.47
C GLU A 351 13.64 -4.40 18.98
N ILE A 352 13.10 -5.32 19.78
CA ILE A 352 13.00 -5.18 21.23
C ILE A 352 13.65 -6.37 21.92
N SER A 353 14.37 -6.14 23.02
CA SER A 353 14.83 -7.23 23.89
C SER A 353 13.66 -8.11 24.31
N GLU A 354 13.81 -9.43 24.21
CA GLU A 354 12.75 -10.38 24.60
C GLU A 354 12.23 -10.13 26.01
N LYS A 355 13.12 -9.73 26.93
CA LYS A 355 12.79 -9.45 28.34
C LYS A 355 11.85 -8.25 28.53
N LYS A 356 11.84 -7.33 27.58
CA LYS A 356 11.07 -6.07 27.62
C LYS A 356 9.94 -5.99 26.62
N ALA A 357 9.87 -6.96 25.70
CA ALA A 357 8.93 -6.92 24.58
C ALA A 357 7.48 -6.75 25.03
N GLU A 358 7.01 -7.52 26.02
CA GLU A 358 5.60 -7.44 26.45
C GLU A 358 5.26 -6.09 27.08
N GLU A 359 6.02 -5.67 28.10
CA GLU A 359 5.83 -4.41 28.83
C GLU A 359 5.88 -3.19 27.89
N VAL A 360 6.93 -3.09 27.07
CA VAL A 360 7.15 -1.92 26.23
C VAL A 360 6.15 -1.85 25.08
N THR A 361 5.76 -2.99 24.51
CA THR A 361 4.80 -3.00 23.39
C THR A 361 3.44 -2.46 23.81
N VAL A 362 2.99 -2.75 25.04
CA VAL A 362 1.75 -2.20 25.59
C VAL A 362 1.80 -0.67 25.65
N GLU A 363 2.92 -0.10 26.11
CA GLU A 363 3.07 1.36 26.20
C GLU A 363 3.24 2.02 24.83
N ILE A 364 4.00 1.42 23.90
CA ILE A 364 4.09 1.92 22.52
C ILE A 364 2.70 1.94 21.86
N LYS A 365 1.93 0.85 22.01
CA LYS A 365 0.57 0.75 21.49
C LYS A 365 -0.31 1.88 22.04
N LYS A 366 -0.33 2.08 23.36
CA LYS A 366 -1.10 3.17 24.01
C LYS A 366 -0.70 4.55 23.48
N ILE A 367 0.61 4.80 23.29
CA ILE A 367 1.10 6.09 22.75
C ILE A 367 0.60 6.29 21.32
N MET A 368 0.63 5.26 20.48
CA MET A 368 0.14 5.33 19.11
C MET A 368 -1.38 5.59 19.07
N GLU A 369 -2.16 4.88 19.87
CA GLU A 369 -3.63 5.01 19.94
C GLU A 369 -4.09 6.36 20.53
N SER A 370 -3.23 7.03 21.31
CA SER A 370 -3.52 8.32 21.97
C SER A 370 -2.94 9.55 21.26
N VAL A 371 -2.46 9.41 20.02
CA VAL A 371 -1.91 10.55 19.27
C VAL A 371 -2.94 11.68 19.13
N LEU A 372 -4.17 11.31 18.77
CA LEU A 372 -5.33 12.20 18.75
C LEU A 372 -6.04 12.12 20.11
N SER A 373 -6.41 13.27 20.67
CA SER A 373 -7.32 13.29 21.82
C SER A 373 -8.71 12.76 21.41
N LYS A 374 -9.52 12.38 22.40
CA LYS A 374 -10.89 11.90 22.18
C LYS A 374 -11.74 12.92 21.41
N GLU A 375 -11.58 14.20 21.72
CA GLU A 375 -12.27 15.31 21.07
C GLU A 375 -11.76 15.51 19.63
N GLN A 376 -10.45 15.41 19.43
CA GLN A 376 -9.82 15.49 18.11
C GLN A 376 -10.26 14.35 17.18
N ALA A 377 -10.41 13.15 17.74
CA ALA A 377 -10.86 11.96 17.02
C ALA A 377 -12.39 11.84 16.93
N LEU A 378 -13.16 12.77 17.52
CA LEU A 378 -14.62 12.70 17.59
C LEU A 378 -15.11 11.34 18.12
N ASP A 379 -14.50 10.87 19.22
CA ASP A 379 -14.77 9.56 19.83
C ASP A 379 -14.50 8.34 18.94
N VAL A 380 -13.94 8.50 17.74
CA VAL A 380 -13.48 7.37 16.92
C VAL A 380 -12.25 6.76 17.59
N PRO A 381 -12.28 5.48 18.00
CA PRO A 381 -11.10 4.85 18.55
C PRO A 381 -10.02 4.76 17.47
N ILE A 382 -8.80 5.19 17.77
CA ILE A 382 -7.63 4.90 16.94
C ILE A 382 -7.05 3.59 17.47
N LEU A 383 -7.03 2.56 16.62
CA LEU A 383 -6.61 1.22 17.01
C LEU A 383 -5.29 0.84 16.36
N VAL A 384 -4.49 0.07 17.07
CA VAL A 384 -3.21 -0.46 16.60
C VAL A 384 -3.16 -1.97 16.78
N ASP A 385 -2.91 -2.65 15.66
CA ASP A 385 -2.69 -4.07 15.60
C ASP A 385 -1.21 -4.34 15.86
N VAL A 386 -0.92 -5.35 16.69
CA VAL A 386 0.43 -5.69 17.13
C VAL A 386 0.74 -7.09 16.64
N MET A 387 1.91 -7.26 16.03
CA MET A 387 2.43 -8.58 15.67
C MET A 387 3.87 -8.71 16.14
N LYS A 388 4.24 -9.89 16.64
CA LYS A 388 5.59 -10.21 17.12
C LYS A 388 6.16 -11.45 16.42
N GLY A 389 7.47 -11.44 16.17
CA GLY A 389 8.12 -12.57 15.50
C GLY A 389 9.64 -12.50 15.50
N LYS A 390 10.28 -13.63 15.20
CA LYS A 390 11.74 -13.70 15.01
C LYS A 390 12.18 -13.15 13.66
N ASN A 391 11.27 -13.12 12.71
CA ASN A 391 11.45 -12.49 11.41
C ASN A 391 10.16 -11.76 11.02
N TRP A 392 10.27 -10.86 10.05
CA TRP A 392 9.15 -10.01 9.63
C TRP A 392 8.06 -10.77 8.88
N GLY A 393 8.39 -11.87 8.19
CA GLY A 393 7.43 -12.62 7.39
C GLY A 393 6.56 -13.60 8.18
N GLU A 394 6.98 -13.99 9.39
CA GLU A 394 6.31 -14.98 10.25
C GLU A 394 5.80 -14.37 11.56
N MET A 395 5.64 -13.04 11.62
CA MET A 395 5.04 -12.39 12.79
C MET A 395 3.60 -12.84 13.00
N LYS A 396 3.20 -12.94 14.28
CA LYS A 396 1.85 -13.31 14.70
C LYS A 396 1.37 -12.33 15.78
N GLU A 397 0.05 -12.17 15.88
CA GLU A 397 -0.59 -11.36 16.93
C GLU A 397 -0.15 -11.76 18.36
#